data_AF-A0A8C8JXH3-F1
#
_entry.id   AF-A0A8C8JXH3-F1
#
_cell.length_a   1.000
_cell.length_b   1.000
_cell.length_c   1.000
_cell.angle_alpha   90.00
_cell.angle_beta   90.00
_cell.angle_gamma   90.00
#
_symmetry.space_group_name_H-M   'P 1'
#
loop_
_entity.id
_entity.type
_entity.pdbx_description
1 polymer ?
#
loop_
_entity_poly.entity_id
_entity_poly.type
_entity_poly.pdbx_seq_one_letter_code
_entity_poly.pdbx_strand_id
1 'polypeptide(L)'
;MKHNPTRNCCSFPTSPANGEATWPKDVGVIALEIYFPSQYVDQAELEQFDGVSTGKYTVGLGQARMGFCSDREDINSLCLTVVQRLMERNGLSYDQVGRLEVGTETIIDKSKSVKTVVMQLFEESGNTDVEGIDTTNACYGGTAALFNAVNWVESSSWDGRYALAVAGDIAVYATGSARPTGGAGAIAMLVGPNAPLAFDRGLRGTHMQHAYDFYKPDMASEYPVVDGKLSIECYLSALDRCYSVYRNKIHAQWQREGVDKRFSLEDFGYMVFHSPYCKLVQKSLARLVLSDFLSHPRSNTETGPFSGLEAFREVKPEETYFNRDVEKAFMKASTEMFDQKTKASLLVSNQNGNMYTPSVYGCLASVIAQHTPQHLAGQRIGLFSYGSGFAATLYSLRVSQDATPGSGLDKLCASLCDLKARLDSRRKVSPAMFAENMQLREDTHHLAPYVPQGAVEELFPGTWHLTRVDEKHRREYSRRSLNDDLPLEAGLVNSTTATEHIPSPVKKMPRLPASTAGPEAVTVSNGDH
;
A
#
# COMPACT_ATOMS: atom_id res chain seq x y z
N MET A 1 -15.04 -35.60 -41.35
CA MET A 1 -14.27 -35.55 -40.09
C MET A 1 -13.38 -34.32 -40.17
N LYS A 2 -13.87 -33.13 -39.79
CA LYS A 2 -13.73 -32.47 -38.48
C LYS A 2 -12.29 -32.50 -37.91
N HIS A 3 -11.57 -31.39 -38.05
CA HIS A 3 -10.97 -30.69 -36.91
C HIS A 3 -10.61 -29.24 -37.26
N ASN A 4 -11.27 -28.31 -36.55
CA ASN A 4 -10.95 -26.89 -36.44
C ASN A 4 -10.03 -26.72 -35.22
N PRO A 5 -9.02 -25.82 -35.23
CA PRO A 5 -8.49 -25.23 -34.02
C PRO A 5 -9.04 -23.80 -33.87
N THR A 6 -9.91 -23.61 -32.88
CA THR A 6 -10.38 -22.31 -32.41
C THR A 6 -9.24 -21.55 -31.76
N ARG A 7 -8.77 -20.48 -32.41
CA ARG A 7 -8.05 -19.38 -31.74
C ARG A 7 -9.08 -18.56 -30.96
N ASN A 8 -8.97 -18.52 -29.65
CA ASN A 8 -9.68 -17.55 -28.82
C ASN A 8 -9.10 -16.15 -29.11
N CYS A 9 -9.77 -15.38 -29.95
CA CYS A 9 -9.56 -13.94 -30.03
C CYS A 9 -10.11 -13.30 -28.76
N CYS A 10 -9.21 -12.80 -27.90
CA CYS A 10 -9.58 -11.84 -26.88
C CYS A 10 -10.14 -10.59 -27.57
N SER A 11 -11.37 -10.23 -27.24
CA SER A 11 -12.03 -9.01 -27.72
C SER A 11 -11.42 -7.80 -27.01
N PHE A 12 -10.63 -7.02 -27.74
CA PHE A 12 -10.29 -5.65 -27.33
C PHE A 12 -11.55 -4.77 -27.37
N PRO A 13 -11.72 -3.81 -26.45
CA PRO A 13 -12.75 -2.79 -26.62
C PRO A 13 -12.37 -1.92 -27.84
N THR A 14 -13.14 -2.06 -28.92
CA THR A 14 -13.03 -1.20 -30.10
C THR A 14 -13.39 0.23 -29.71
N SER A 15 -12.47 1.16 -29.94
CA SER A 15 -12.70 2.59 -29.76
C SER A 15 -13.87 3.05 -30.65
N PRO A 16 -14.85 3.83 -30.16
CA PRO A 16 -15.98 4.26 -30.99
C PRO A 16 -15.48 5.18 -32.10
N ALA A 17 -15.67 4.77 -33.35
CA ALA A 17 -15.58 5.67 -34.49
C ALA A 17 -16.78 6.64 -34.43
N ASN A 18 -16.50 7.92 -34.21
CA ASN A 18 -17.42 9.06 -34.10
C ASN A 18 -18.29 9.11 -32.82
N GLY A 19 -17.86 9.92 -31.85
CA GLY A 19 -18.66 10.34 -30.69
C GLY A 19 -17.75 11.11 -29.74
N GLU A 20 -18.24 12.18 -29.11
CA GLU A 20 -17.49 13.00 -28.15
C GLU A 20 -16.60 12.14 -27.23
N ALA A 21 -15.32 12.49 -27.08
CA ALA A 21 -14.37 11.72 -26.28
C ALA A 21 -14.79 11.76 -24.79
N THR A 22 -15.65 10.83 -24.38
CA THR A 22 -16.07 10.69 -22.99
C THR A 22 -14.98 10.00 -22.19
N TRP A 23 -14.66 10.52 -21.01
CA TRP A 23 -13.69 9.89 -20.12
C TRP A 23 -14.06 8.41 -19.84
N PRO A 24 -13.07 7.50 -19.72
CA PRO A 24 -13.33 6.09 -19.42
C PRO A 24 -14.24 5.97 -18.20
N LYS A 25 -15.25 5.10 -18.20
CA LYS A 25 -16.20 5.02 -17.08
C LYS A 25 -15.57 4.39 -15.84
N ASP A 26 -15.99 4.85 -14.66
CA ASP A 26 -15.72 4.22 -13.36
C ASP A 26 -14.25 3.86 -13.14
N VAL A 27 -13.35 4.82 -13.42
CA VAL A 27 -11.92 4.62 -13.19
C VAL A 27 -11.65 4.45 -11.70
N GLY A 28 -10.91 3.40 -11.35
CA GLY A 28 -10.51 3.15 -9.98
C GLY A 28 -9.78 1.83 -9.79
N VAL A 29 -9.82 1.30 -8.56
CA VAL A 29 -9.04 0.11 -8.17
C VAL A 29 -9.77 -1.16 -8.59
N ILE A 30 -9.13 -1.94 -9.47
CA ILE A 30 -9.59 -3.22 -10.01
C ILE A 30 -9.14 -4.38 -9.12
N ALA A 31 -7.88 -4.38 -8.74
CA ALA A 31 -7.27 -5.39 -7.88
C ALA A 31 -6.36 -4.70 -6.85
N LEU A 32 -6.27 -5.29 -5.67
CA LEU A 32 -5.43 -4.81 -4.58
C LEU A 32 -4.67 -5.99 -3.98
N GLU A 33 -3.35 -5.90 -3.94
CA GLU A 33 -2.48 -6.87 -3.29
C GLU A 33 -1.74 -6.23 -2.13
N ILE A 34 -1.54 -6.98 -1.06
CA ILE A 34 -0.79 -6.56 0.12
C ILE A 34 0.35 -7.52 0.39
N TYR A 35 1.50 -6.99 0.77
CA TYR A 35 2.62 -7.73 1.35
C TYR A 35 3.01 -7.12 2.70
N PHE A 36 3.36 -7.98 3.65
CA PHE A 36 3.98 -7.63 4.92
C PHE A 36 4.98 -8.73 5.28
N PRO A 37 6.06 -8.41 6.03
CA PRO A 37 7.06 -9.41 6.42
C PRO A 37 6.47 -10.57 7.20
N SER A 38 7.16 -11.72 7.14
CA SER A 38 6.73 -12.97 7.78
C SER A 38 6.92 -13.00 9.29
N GLN A 39 7.47 -11.95 9.90
CA GLN A 39 7.76 -11.88 11.32
C GLN A 39 7.23 -10.61 11.99
N TYR A 40 6.98 -10.70 13.30
CA TYR A 40 6.54 -9.59 14.11
C TYR A 40 7.07 -9.66 15.53
N VAL A 41 7.16 -8.51 16.21
CA VAL A 41 7.33 -8.42 17.66
C VAL A 41 5.97 -8.14 18.32
N ASP A 42 5.68 -8.83 19.43
CA ASP A 42 4.44 -8.64 20.19
C ASP A 42 4.53 -7.40 21.07
N GLN A 43 3.51 -6.55 21.04
CA GLN A 43 3.54 -5.26 21.75
C GLN A 43 3.45 -5.41 23.26
N ALA A 44 2.79 -6.45 23.78
CA ALA A 44 2.74 -6.70 25.22
C ALA A 44 4.10 -7.21 25.74
N GLU A 45 4.81 -8.00 24.94
CA GLU A 45 6.20 -8.39 25.25
C GLU A 45 7.15 -7.20 25.13
N LEU A 46 6.94 -6.31 24.15
CA LEU A 46 7.74 -5.09 23.98
C LEU A 46 7.51 -4.10 25.14
N GLU A 47 6.28 -3.99 25.68
CA GLU A 47 6.00 -3.20 26.89
C GLU A 47 6.88 -3.65 28.08
N GLN A 48 7.01 -4.96 28.26
CA GLN A 48 7.84 -5.55 29.33
C GLN A 48 9.32 -5.30 29.08
N PHE A 49 9.78 -5.49 27.85
CA PHE A 49 11.17 -5.28 27.45
C PHE A 49 11.61 -3.82 27.63
N ASP A 50 10.76 -2.86 27.25
CA ASP A 50 11.03 -1.43 27.38
C ASP A 50 10.86 -0.91 28.83
N GLY A 51 10.39 -1.75 29.76
CA GLY A 51 10.14 -1.36 31.16
C GLY A 51 9.02 -0.32 31.32
N VAL A 52 8.01 -0.35 30.45
CA VAL A 52 6.87 0.57 30.49
C VAL A 52 5.63 -0.09 31.14
N SER A 53 4.66 0.74 31.54
CA SER A 53 3.41 0.25 32.13
C SER A 53 2.61 -0.62 31.15
N THR A 54 2.05 -1.72 31.65
CA THR A 54 1.10 -2.57 30.90
C THR A 54 -0.02 -1.72 30.28
N GLY A 55 -0.30 -1.94 29.01
CA GLY A 55 -1.32 -1.21 28.27
C GLY A 55 -0.80 0.05 27.57
N LYS A 56 0.46 0.49 27.78
CA LYS A 56 0.98 1.70 27.13
C LYS A 56 0.92 1.60 25.60
N TYR A 57 1.27 0.45 25.03
CA TYR A 57 1.27 0.19 23.59
C TYR A 57 -0.04 -0.48 23.17
N THR A 58 -0.47 -1.50 23.89
CA THR A 58 -1.65 -2.31 23.54
C THR A 58 -2.98 -1.55 23.68
N VAL A 59 -3.08 -0.62 24.63
CA VAL A 59 -4.28 0.21 24.85
C VAL A 59 -4.04 1.67 24.47
N GLY A 60 -2.89 2.23 24.89
CA GLY A 60 -2.52 3.61 24.67
C GLY A 60 -2.32 3.93 23.19
N LEU A 61 -1.56 3.10 22.48
CA LEU A 61 -1.42 3.18 21.02
C LEU A 61 -2.49 2.36 20.29
N GLY A 62 -3.02 1.33 20.94
CA GLY A 62 -3.96 0.38 20.32
C GLY A 62 -3.27 -0.60 19.38
N GLN A 63 -2.00 -0.95 19.64
CA GLN A 63 -1.20 -1.81 18.78
C GLN A 63 -0.99 -3.18 19.43
N ALA A 64 -1.23 -4.27 18.70
CA ALA A 64 -1.03 -5.62 19.20
C ALA A 64 0.30 -6.22 18.76
N ARG A 65 0.66 -6.03 17.49
CA ARG A 65 1.86 -6.62 16.88
C ARG A 65 2.48 -5.63 15.90
N MET A 66 3.81 -5.69 15.75
CA MET A 66 4.57 -4.82 14.83
C MET A 66 5.40 -5.69 13.89
N GLY A 67 5.09 -5.67 12.60
CA GLY A 67 5.85 -6.39 11.58
C GLY A 67 7.13 -5.64 11.26
N PHE A 68 8.22 -6.35 11.00
CA PHE A 68 9.51 -5.74 10.67
C PHE A 68 10.29 -6.60 9.67
N CYS A 69 11.11 -5.93 8.86
CA CYS A 69 11.99 -6.56 7.88
C CYS A 69 13.30 -7.00 8.53
N SER A 70 13.85 -8.12 8.08
CA SER A 70 15.26 -8.43 8.34
C SER A 70 16.19 -7.74 7.34
N ASP A 71 17.49 -8.05 7.38
CA ASP A 71 18.48 -7.60 6.39
C ASP A 71 18.25 -8.19 4.97
N ARG A 72 17.35 -9.17 4.83
CA ARG A 72 16.91 -9.75 3.56
C ARG A 72 15.89 -8.90 2.81
N GLU A 73 15.23 -7.97 3.47
CA GLU A 73 14.12 -7.21 2.87
C GLU A 73 14.40 -5.71 2.88
N ASP A 74 14.26 -5.09 1.70
CA ASP A 74 14.35 -3.64 1.51
C ASP A 74 13.18 -3.14 0.67
N ILE A 75 13.07 -1.82 0.47
CA ILE A 75 11.96 -1.23 -0.28
C ILE A 75 11.76 -1.85 -1.67
N ASN A 76 12.86 -2.15 -2.38
CA ASN A 76 12.78 -2.75 -3.70
C ASN A 76 12.21 -4.16 -3.62
N SER A 77 12.67 -4.97 -2.67
CA SER A 77 12.22 -6.35 -2.51
C SER A 77 10.74 -6.41 -2.07
N LEU A 78 10.29 -5.49 -1.21
CA LEU A 78 8.87 -5.34 -0.86
C LEU A 78 8.01 -5.03 -2.10
N CYS A 79 8.45 -4.07 -2.93
CA CYS A 79 7.74 -3.67 -4.15
C CYS A 79 7.74 -4.76 -5.23
N LEU A 80 8.87 -5.42 -5.48
CA LEU A 80 8.97 -6.57 -6.38
C LEU A 80 8.00 -7.69 -5.96
N THR A 81 7.97 -8.00 -4.66
CA THR A 81 7.10 -9.04 -4.09
C THR A 81 5.63 -8.74 -4.32
N VAL A 82 5.16 -7.56 -3.92
CA VAL A 82 3.73 -7.25 -4.00
C VAL A 82 3.26 -7.10 -5.45
N VAL A 83 4.10 -6.57 -6.35
CA VAL A 83 3.79 -6.44 -7.78
C VAL A 83 3.69 -7.82 -8.43
N GLN A 84 4.70 -8.68 -8.29
CA GLN A 84 4.66 -9.99 -8.93
C GLN A 84 3.49 -10.84 -8.39
N ARG A 85 3.23 -10.79 -7.08
CA ARG A 85 2.09 -11.48 -6.47
C ARG A 85 0.74 -10.99 -7.03
N LEU A 86 0.58 -9.67 -7.24
CA LEU A 86 -0.62 -9.11 -7.86
C LEU A 86 -0.79 -9.64 -9.29
N MET A 87 0.28 -9.60 -10.09
CA MET A 87 0.24 -10.04 -11.50
C MET A 87 -0.13 -11.53 -11.61
N GLU A 88 0.53 -12.38 -10.82
CA GLU A 88 0.29 -13.82 -10.80
C GLU A 88 -1.12 -14.17 -10.34
N ARG A 89 -1.59 -13.57 -9.23
CA ARG A 89 -2.92 -13.84 -8.69
C ARG A 89 -4.04 -13.47 -9.66
N ASN A 90 -3.85 -12.42 -10.44
CA ASN A 90 -4.84 -11.93 -11.38
C ASN A 90 -4.65 -12.48 -12.81
N GLY A 91 -3.64 -13.33 -13.04
CA GLY A 91 -3.32 -13.88 -14.36
C GLY A 91 -3.01 -12.79 -15.39
N LEU A 92 -2.39 -11.69 -14.96
CA LEU A 92 -2.11 -10.53 -15.80
C LEU A 92 -0.80 -10.71 -16.55
N SER A 93 -0.80 -10.32 -17.82
CA SER A 93 0.43 -10.19 -18.59
C SER A 93 1.06 -8.82 -18.34
N TYR A 94 2.39 -8.78 -18.26
CA TYR A 94 3.14 -7.54 -18.05
C TYR A 94 2.99 -6.54 -19.20
N ASP A 95 2.62 -6.98 -20.41
CA ASP A 95 2.30 -6.11 -21.55
C ASP A 95 1.01 -5.28 -21.36
N GLN A 96 0.15 -5.65 -20.42
CA GLN A 96 -1.13 -4.97 -20.15
C GLN A 96 -0.98 -3.74 -19.25
N VAL A 97 0.23 -3.39 -18.82
CA VAL A 97 0.50 -2.23 -17.96
C VAL A 97 1.19 -1.14 -18.79
N GLY A 98 0.57 0.06 -18.83
CA GLY A 98 1.11 1.23 -19.51
C GLY A 98 1.66 2.31 -18.57
N ARG A 99 1.36 2.20 -17.27
CA ARG A 99 1.93 3.06 -16.23
C ARG A 99 2.26 2.26 -14.98
N LEU A 100 3.40 2.54 -14.37
CA LEU A 100 3.84 2.02 -13.08
C LEU A 100 4.44 3.17 -12.26
N GLU A 101 3.90 3.43 -11.07
CA GLU A 101 4.41 4.48 -10.19
C GLU A 101 4.49 4.01 -8.73
N VAL A 102 5.59 4.35 -8.05
CA VAL A 102 5.85 3.96 -6.66
C VAL A 102 5.76 5.17 -5.75
N GLY A 103 4.92 5.09 -4.73
CA GLY A 103 4.92 5.99 -3.58
C GLY A 103 5.73 5.40 -2.43
N THR A 104 6.78 6.08 -1.98
CA THR A 104 7.58 5.64 -0.84
C THR A 104 8.27 6.82 -0.15
N GLU A 105 8.57 6.67 1.12
CA GLU A 105 9.49 7.53 1.89
C GLU A 105 10.72 6.77 2.43
N THR A 106 10.93 5.55 1.95
CA THR A 106 12.07 4.68 2.28
C THR A 106 13.12 4.79 1.17
N ILE A 107 14.01 5.76 1.29
CA ILE A 107 14.96 6.13 0.23
C ILE A 107 16.28 5.40 0.43
N ILE A 108 16.66 4.56 -0.54
CA ILE A 108 17.94 3.85 -0.55
C ILE A 108 18.86 4.28 -1.71
N ASP A 109 18.35 5.09 -2.64
CA ASP A 109 19.10 5.79 -3.68
C ASP A 109 18.45 7.16 -3.92
N LYS A 110 19.26 8.21 -4.06
CA LYS A 110 18.79 9.60 -4.17
C LYS A 110 18.40 10.01 -5.61
N SER A 111 18.70 9.17 -6.59
CA SER A 111 18.45 9.44 -8.01
C SER A 111 17.73 8.29 -8.71
N LYS A 112 18.08 7.04 -8.41
CA LYS A 112 17.48 5.86 -9.04
C LYS A 112 16.20 5.48 -8.30
N SER A 113 15.09 5.54 -9.02
CA SER A 113 13.77 5.20 -8.49
C SER A 113 13.57 3.69 -8.30
N VAL A 114 12.79 3.31 -7.30
CA VAL A 114 12.27 1.96 -7.06
C VAL A 114 11.54 1.46 -8.31
N LYS A 115 10.78 2.33 -8.99
CA LYS A 115 10.12 2.00 -10.27
C LYS A 115 11.07 1.35 -11.26
N THR A 116 12.29 1.90 -11.43
CA THR A 116 13.27 1.33 -12.38
C THR A 116 13.82 -0.03 -11.95
N VAL A 117 13.77 -0.37 -10.65
CA VAL A 117 14.11 -1.70 -10.15
C VAL A 117 12.96 -2.68 -10.43
N VAL A 118 11.71 -2.25 -10.25
CA VAL A 118 10.52 -3.07 -10.55
C VAL A 118 10.40 -3.39 -12.05
N MET A 119 10.97 -2.54 -12.94
CA MET A 119 11.03 -2.83 -14.38
C MET A 119 11.70 -4.17 -14.73
N GLN A 120 12.53 -4.74 -13.85
CA GLN A 120 13.08 -6.10 -14.03
C GLN A 120 11.99 -7.15 -14.27
N LEU A 121 10.82 -6.99 -13.62
CA LEU A 121 9.68 -7.91 -13.81
C LEU A 121 9.06 -7.82 -15.22
N PHE A 122 9.31 -6.74 -15.94
CA PHE A 122 8.76 -6.47 -17.27
C PHE A 122 9.72 -6.87 -18.39
N GLU A 123 11.01 -7.07 -18.10
CA GLU A 123 12.07 -7.28 -19.10
C GLU A 123 11.79 -8.49 -20.02
N GLU A 124 11.39 -9.63 -19.46
CA GLU A 124 11.10 -10.84 -20.25
C GLU A 124 9.93 -10.65 -21.23
N SER A 125 8.95 -9.80 -20.89
CA SER A 125 7.82 -9.48 -21.77
C SER A 125 8.20 -8.52 -22.91
N GLY A 126 9.35 -7.83 -22.79
CA GLY A 126 9.75 -6.74 -23.68
C GLY A 126 8.95 -5.45 -23.50
N ASN A 127 8.03 -5.37 -22.53
CA ASN A 127 7.25 -4.15 -22.28
C ASN A 127 8.08 -3.11 -21.51
N THR A 128 8.75 -2.22 -22.25
CA THR A 128 9.55 -1.14 -21.66
C THR A 128 8.89 0.24 -21.76
N ASP A 129 7.83 0.37 -22.57
CA ASP A 129 7.06 1.61 -22.72
C ASP A 129 6.00 1.70 -21.61
N VAL A 130 6.46 2.03 -20.41
CA VAL A 130 5.66 2.11 -19.19
C VAL A 130 5.97 3.42 -18.46
N GLU A 131 5.01 4.35 -18.43
CA GLU A 131 5.15 5.67 -17.80
C GLU A 131 5.21 5.57 -16.26
N GLY A 132 5.60 6.65 -15.59
CA GLY A 132 5.69 6.74 -14.12
C GLY A 132 7.10 6.48 -13.56
N ILE A 133 7.33 6.97 -12.35
CA ILE A 133 8.60 6.89 -11.60
C ILE A 133 8.30 6.70 -10.10
N ASP A 134 9.04 7.37 -9.20
CA ASP A 134 8.70 7.43 -7.78
C ASP A 134 8.12 8.82 -7.45
N THR A 135 7.24 8.88 -6.45
CA THR A 135 6.70 10.12 -5.89
C THR A 135 6.73 10.08 -4.36
N THR A 136 7.22 11.16 -3.74
CA THR A 136 7.50 11.16 -2.30
C THR A 136 7.00 12.43 -1.62
N ASN A 137 6.18 12.24 -0.58
CA ASN A 137 6.02 13.18 0.53
C ASN A 137 5.56 12.38 1.74
N ALA A 138 6.51 11.89 2.55
CA ALA A 138 6.23 11.04 3.71
C ALA A 138 5.19 9.94 3.37
N CYS A 139 4.25 9.66 4.27
CA CYS A 139 3.20 8.66 4.12
C CYS A 139 2.13 9.01 3.04
N TYR A 140 2.24 10.14 2.33
CA TYR A 140 1.29 10.55 1.28
C TYR A 140 1.67 10.03 -0.12
N GLY A 141 2.92 9.58 -0.33
CA GLY A 141 3.43 9.19 -1.65
C GLY A 141 2.56 8.18 -2.40
N GLY A 142 2.02 7.17 -1.71
CA GLY A 142 1.10 6.19 -2.31
C GLY A 142 -0.18 6.80 -2.86
N THR A 143 -0.74 7.81 -2.19
CA THR A 143 -1.91 8.56 -2.66
C THR A 143 -1.60 9.44 -3.85
N ALA A 144 -0.42 10.06 -3.88
CA ALA A 144 0.04 10.78 -5.06
C ALA A 144 0.14 9.82 -6.27
N ALA A 145 0.76 8.66 -6.10
CA ALA A 145 0.90 7.64 -7.15
C ALA A 145 -0.47 7.16 -7.66
N LEU A 146 -1.40 6.88 -6.75
CA LEU A 146 -2.76 6.47 -7.10
C LEU A 146 -3.53 7.56 -7.84
N PHE A 147 -3.43 8.82 -7.42
CA PHE A 147 -4.07 9.93 -8.13
C PHE A 147 -3.46 10.15 -9.51
N ASN A 148 -2.14 10.06 -9.65
CA ASN A 148 -1.47 10.17 -10.93
C ASN A 148 -1.89 9.04 -11.88
N ALA A 149 -2.04 7.82 -11.38
CA ALA A 149 -2.57 6.68 -12.13
C ALA A 149 -4.01 6.94 -12.64
N VAL A 150 -4.91 7.38 -11.76
CA VAL A 150 -6.30 7.73 -12.16
C VAL A 150 -6.32 8.85 -13.20
N ASN A 151 -5.55 9.92 -12.96
CA ASN A 151 -5.48 11.05 -13.89
C ASN A 151 -4.93 10.62 -15.26
N TRP A 152 -3.92 9.73 -15.28
CA TRP A 152 -3.36 9.19 -16.52
C TRP A 152 -4.39 8.36 -17.30
N VAL A 153 -5.13 7.47 -16.63
CA VAL A 153 -6.22 6.70 -17.26
C VAL A 153 -7.30 7.63 -17.84
N GLU A 154 -7.60 8.75 -17.18
CA GLU A 154 -8.58 9.75 -17.66
C GLU A 154 -8.01 10.74 -18.70
N SER A 155 -6.72 10.64 -19.04
CA SER A 155 -6.05 11.60 -19.92
C SER A 155 -6.09 11.21 -21.40
N SER A 156 -5.74 12.17 -22.27
CA SER A 156 -5.51 11.90 -23.71
C SER A 156 -4.29 11.00 -23.98
N SER A 157 -3.42 10.80 -22.99
CA SER A 157 -2.24 9.94 -23.08
C SER A 157 -2.54 8.49 -22.68
N TRP A 158 -3.77 8.19 -22.26
CA TRP A 158 -4.15 6.81 -21.97
C TRP A 158 -4.14 5.96 -23.23
N ASP A 159 -3.44 4.84 -23.18
CA ASP A 159 -3.24 3.93 -24.31
C ASP A 159 -4.13 2.66 -24.22
N GLY A 160 -5.07 2.63 -23.28
CA GLY A 160 -5.97 1.50 -23.04
C GLY A 160 -5.43 0.46 -22.05
N ARG A 161 -4.16 0.55 -21.64
CA ARG A 161 -3.55 -0.37 -20.66
C ARG A 161 -3.86 0.03 -19.22
N TYR A 162 -3.59 -0.87 -18.28
CA TYR A 162 -3.74 -0.60 -16.86
C TYR A 162 -2.62 0.31 -16.33
N ALA A 163 -2.91 1.03 -15.26
CA ALA A 163 -1.90 1.64 -14.41
C ALA A 163 -1.69 0.80 -13.15
N LEU A 164 -0.45 0.72 -12.66
CA LEU A 164 -0.09 0.06 -11.40
C LEU A 164 0.45 1.10 -10.43
N ALA A 165 -0.29 1.37 -9.36
CA ALA A 165 0.15 2.22 -8.27
C ALA A 165 0.67 1.35 -7.13
N VAL A 166 1.93 1.53 -6.75
CA VAL A 166 2.60 0.76 -5.69
C VAL A 166 2.90 1.70 -4.53
N ALA A 167 2.60 1.28 -3.31
CA ALA A 167 3.03 1.96 -2.09
C ALA A 167 3.86 0.98 -1.27
N GLY A 168 5.01 1.38 -0.76
CA GLY A 168 5.88 0.48 0.01
C GLY A 168 6.77 1.25 0.95
N ASP A 169 7.02 0.71 2.14
CA ASP A 169 7.87 1.37 3.13
C ASP A 169 8.32 0.43 4.25
N ILE A 170 9.42 0.83 4.89
CA ILE A 170 9.94 0.26 6.14
C ILE A 170 9.99 1.38 7.17
N ALA A 171 9.04 1.39 8.10
CA ALA A 171 8.91 2.40 9.14
C ALA A 171 9.71 2.00 10.39
N VAL A 172 10.90 2.56 10.52
CA VAL A 172 11.80 2.33 11.66
C VAL A 172 12.12 3.62 12.41
N TYR A 173 12.32 3.51 13.72
CA TYR A 173 12.60 4.63 14.60
C TYR A 173 13.73 4.29 15.57
N ALA A 174 14.47 5.31 15.98
CA ALA A 174 15.45 5.22 17.05
C ALA A 174 14.79 4.69 18.35
N THR A 175 15.61 4.13 19.25
CA THR A 175 15.13 3.65 20.55
C THR A 175 14.42 4.79 21.30
N GLY A 176 13.21 4.54 21.78
CA GLY A 176 12.37 5.55 22.41
C GLY A 176 10.89 5.34 22.13
N SER A 177 10.08 6.34 22.48
CA SER A 177 8.61 6.24 22.47
C SER A 177 7.97 6.07 21.08
N ALA A 178 8.71 6.34 20.00
CA ALA A 178 8.23 6.16 18.63
C ALA A 178 8.52 4.76 18.05
N ARG A 179 9.49 4.02 18.61
CA ARG A 179 9.83 2.65 18.16
C ARG A 179 8.63 1.70 18.10
N PRO A 180 7.71 1.68 19.09
CA PRO A 180 6.52 0.82 19.06
C PRO A 180 5.49 1.20 17.98
N THR A 181 5.68 2.32 17.26
CA THR A 181 4.80 2.74 16.15
C THR A 181 5.39 2.46 14.77
N GLY A 182 6.47 1.66 14.69
CA GLY A 182 7.02 1.19 13.43
C GLY A 182 6.12 0.17 12.72
N GLY A 183 6.64 -0.40 11.63
CA GLY A 183 5.96 -1.39 10.81
C GLY A 183 6.61 -1.50 9.44
N ALA A 184 6.18 -2.47 8.63
CA ALA A 184 6.67 -2.59 7.25
C ALA A 184 5.65 -3.29 6.35
N GLY A 185 5.63 -2.92 5.08
CA GLY A 185 4.79 -3.58 4.09
C GLY A 185 4.75 -2.85 2.76
N ALA A 186 4.03 -3.44 1.82
CA ALA A 186 3.75 -2.84 0.52
C ALA A 186 2.35 -3.20 0.02
N ILE A 187 1.80 -2.34 -0.82
CA ILE A 187 0.51 -2.49 -1.48
C ILE A 187 0.74 -2.25 -2.97
N ALA A 188 0.15 -3.09 -3.82
CA ALA A 188 0.00 -2.81 -5.24
C ALA A 188 -1.49 -2.69 -5.59
N MET A 189 -1.85 -1.67 -6.36
CA MET A 189 -3.21 -1.41 -6.81
C MET A 189 -3.24 -1.32 -8.33
N LEU A 190 -3.99 -2.22 -8.96
CA LEU A 190 -4.27 -2.16 -10.40
C LEU A 190 -5.39 -1.16 -10.64
N VAL A 191 -5.15 -0.17 -11.49
CA VAL A 191 -6.07 0.94 -11.79
C VAL A 191 -6.51 0.88 -13.25
N GLY A 192 -7.81 1.03 -13.48
CA GLY A 192 -8.39 1.05 -14.81
C GLY A 192 -9.88 1.37 -14.80
N PRO A 193 -10.54 1.34 -15.97
CA PRO A 193 -11.98 1.59 -16.10
C PRO A 193 -12.84 0.44 -15.55
N ASN A 194 -14.12 0.73 -15.29
CA ASN A 194 -15.12 -0.22 -14.81
C ASN A 194 -14.69 -0.92 -13.51
N ALA A 195 -14.05 -0.18 -12.61
CA ALA A 195 -13.50 -0.72 -11.38
C ALA A 195 -14.60 -1.03 -10.35
N PRO A 196 -14.45 -2.12 -9.56
CA PRO A 196 -15.31 -2.38 -8.41
C PRO A 196 -15.19 -1.31 -7.33
N LEU A 197 -14.07 -0.58 -7.26
CA LEU A 197 -13.88 0.58 -6.39
C LEU A 197 -13.57 1.81 -7.25
N ALA A 198 -14.61 2.48 -7.75
CA ALA A 198 -14.49 3.65 -8.61
C ALA A 198 -14.23 4.93 -7.80
N PHE A 199 -13.46 5.87 -8.33
CA PHE A 199 -13.29 7.17 -7.68
C PHE A 199 -14.56 8.03 -7.81
N ASP A 200 -15.01 8.64 -6.71
CA ASP A 200 -16.01 9.72 -6.82
C ASP A 200 -15.33 10.95 -7.45
N ARG A 201 -15.57 11.13 -8.76
CA ARG A 201 -14.93 12.18 -9.57
C ARG A 201 -15.12 13.57 -8.97
N GLY A 202 -14.02 14.33 -8.93
CA GLY A 202 -14.02 15.69 -8.41
C GLY A 202 -14.03 15.81 -6.87
N LEU A 203 -14.19 14.72 -6.12
CA LEU A 203 -14.28 14.72 -4.65
C LEU A 203 -12.93 14.46 -3.96
N ARG A 204 -11.94 15.30 -4.25
CA ARG A 204 -10.64 15.33 -3.53
C ARG A 204 -10.54 16.58 -2.66
N GLY A 205 -10.66 16.44 -1.34
CA GLY A 205 -10.44 17.51 -0.37
C GLY A 205 -8.99 17.53 0.09
N THR A 206 -8.15 18.36 -0.54
CA THR A 206 -6.69 18.39 -0.32
C THR A 206 -6.28 19.58 0.56
N HIS A 207 -5.31 19.35 1.44
CA HIS A 207 -4.60 20.40 2.18
C HIS A 207 -3.11 20.11 2.17
N MET A 208 -2.30 21.13 1.87
CA MET A 208 -0.84 21.06 1.92
C MET A 208 -0.33 22.31 2.60
N GLN A 209 0.66 22.17 3.48
CA GLN A 209 1.20 23.26 4.27
C GLN A 209 2.62 22.95 4.67
N HIS A 210 3.51 23.95 4.70
CA HIS A 210 4.85 23.77 5.23
C HIS A 210 4.82 23.55 6.75
N ALA A 211 5.40 22.43 7.21
CA ALA A 211 5.54 22.05 8.61
C ALA A 211 6.80 21.20 8.84
N TYR A 212 7.31 21.21 10.07
CA TYR A 212 8.43 20.37 10.53
C TYR A 212 7.97 19.40 11.62
N ASP A 213 6.85 18.72 11.39
CA ASP A 213 6.23 17.81 12.35
C ASP A 213 6.91 16.42 12.38
N PHE A 214 7.30 15.92 11.21
CA PHE A 214 8.13 14.74 11.01
C PHE A 214 8.88 14.89 9.69
N TYR A 215 10.19 14.66 9.69
CA TYR A 215 11.04 14.79 8.50
C TYR A 215 12.35 14.00 8.67
N LYS A 216 13.01 13.64 7.56
CA LYS A 216 14.28 12.90 7.52
C LYS A 216 15.39 13.78 6.96
N PRO A 217 15.98 14.69 7.76
CA PRO A 217 17.01 15.61 7.28
C PRO A 217 18.39 14.96 7.21
N ASP A 218 18.64 13.91 8.02
CA ASP A 218 19.90 13.19 8.06
C ASP A 218 19.89 12.06 7.04
N MET A 219 20.64 12.23 5.96
CA MET A 219 20.75 11.24 4.87
C MET A 219 21.58 10.02 5.27
N ALA A 220 22.28 10.07 6.41
CA ALA A 220 23.07 8.96 6.94
C ALA A 220 22.25 8.05 7.88
N SER A 221 21.03 8.41 8.25
CA SER A 221 20.18 7.64 9.15
C SER A 221 18.83 7.32 8.51
N GLU A 222 18.29 6.13 8.76
CA GLU A 222 16.89 5.83 8.43
C GLU A 222 15.90 6.53 9.37
N TYR A 223 16.38 6.96 10.54
CA TYR A 223 15.51 7.47 11.59
C TYR A 223 15.06 8.92 11.30
N PRO A 224 13.76 9.21 11.47
CA PRO A 224 13.24 10.56 11.30
C PRO A 224 13.50 11.44 12.52
N VAL A 225 13.55 12.75 12.30
CA VAL A 225 13.33 13.76 13.34
C VAL A 225 11.82 13.94 13.48
N VAL A 226 11.31 13.82 14.72
CA VAL A 226 9.86 13.82 14.99
C VAL A 226 9.54 14.75 16.16
N ASP A 227 8.66 15.73 15.92
CA ASP A 227 7.93 16.42 16.99
C ASP A 227 6.58 15.71 17.18
N GLY A 228 6.52 14.83 18.18
CA GLY A 228 5.36 13.99 18.44
C GLY A 228 4.09 14.77 18.78
N LYS A 229 4.20 15.98 19.36
CA LYS A 229 3.04 16.83 19.65
C LYS A 229 2.60 17.53 18.37
N LEU A 230 3.53 18.18 17.68
CA LEU A 230 3.22 18.89 16.43
C LEU A 230 2.65 17.96 15.35
N SER A 231 3.14 16.72 15.23
CA SER A 231 2.61 15.74 14.27
C SER A 231 1.15 15.38 14.49
N ILE A 232 0.70 15.28 15.74
CA ILE A 232 -0.72 15.05 16.05
C ILE A 232 -1.55 16.29 15.68
N GLU A 233 -1.05 17.49 15.97
CA GLU A 233 -1.72 18.75 15.62
C GLU A 233 -1.84 18.95 14.10
N CYS A 234 -0.75 18.73 13.35
CA CYS A 234 -0.73 18.80 11.90
C CYS A 234 -1.66 17.75 11.28
N TYR A 235 -1.67 16.52 11.79
CA TYR A 235 -2.58 15.47 11.33
C TYR A 235 -4.06 15.88 11.50
N LEU A 236 -4.45 16.33 12.70
CA LEU A 236 -5.85 16.66 13.00
C LEU A 236 -6.30 17.95 12.30
N SER A 237 -5.44 18.96 12.21
CA SER A 237 -5.73 20.19 11.45
C SER A 237 -5.85 19.92 9.94
N ALA A 238 -5.00 19.04 9.40
CA ALA A 238 -5.12 18.58 8.01
C ALA A 238 -6.44 17.82 7.77
N LEU A 239 -6.85 16.98 8.72
CA LEU A 239 -8.14 16.28 8.67
C LEU A 239 -9.32 17.25 8.64
N ASP A 240 -9.34 18.24 9.54
CA ASP A 240 -10.39 19.28 9.56
C ASP A 240 -10.51 19.99 8.22
N ARG A 241 -9.35 20.41 7.66
CA ARG A 241 -9.32 21.14 6.39
C ARG A 241 -9.74 20.26 5.22
N CYS A 242 -9.20 19.05 5.11
CA CYS A 242 -9.54 18.11 4.04
C CYS A 242 -11.03 17.76 4.07
N TYR A 243 -11.59 17.51 5.26
CA TYR A 243 -13.01 17.21 5.41
C TYR A 243 -13.89 18.40 5.05
N SER A 244 -13.53 19.63 5.46
CA SER A 244 -14.22 20.85 5.04
C SER A 244 -14.24 21.01 3.51
N VAL A 245 -13.08 20.86 2.85
CA VAL A 245 -13.00 20.98 1.38
C VAL A 245 -13.82 19.89 0.69
N TYR A 246 -13.73 18.64 1.17
CA TYR A 246 -14.49 17.53 0.62
C TYR A 246 -16.01 17.78 0.73
N ARG A 247 -16.50 18.21 1.91
CA ARG A 247 -17.91 18.55 2.14
C ARG A 247 -18.40 19.64 1.21
N ASN A 248 -17.60 20.69 1.00
CA ASN A 248 -17.95 21.77 0.08
C ASN A 248 -18.06 21.27 -1.36
N LYS A 249 -17.15 20.40 -1.80
CA LYS A 249 -17.15 19.84 -3.16
C LYS A 249 -18.35 18.95 -3.43
N ILE A 250 -18.68 18.05 -2.49
CA ILE A 250 -19.84 17.17 -2.66
C ILE A 250 -21.16 17.92 -2.53
N HIS A 251 -21.25 18.91 -1.64
CA HIS A 251 -22.43 19.77 -1.56
C HIS A 251 -22.66 20.53 -2.88
N ALA A 252 -21.61 21.07 -3.49
CA ALA A 252 -21.72 21.73 -4.79
C ALA A 252 -22.12 20.75 -5.92
N GLN A 253 -21.72 19.48 -5.85
CA GLN A 253 -22.19 18.45 -6.79
C GLN A 253 -23.68 18.16 -6.59
N TRP A 254 -24.11 17.89 -5.35
CA TRP A 254 -25.50 17.62 -5.02
C TRP A 254 -26.44 18.79 -5.35
N GLN A 255 -26.01 20.03 -5.13
CA GLN A 255 -26.78 21.21 -5.54
C GLN A 255 -27.02 21.25 -7.06
N ARG A 256 -26.00 20.90 -7.88
CA ARG A 256 -26.17 20.82 -9.34
C ARG A 256 -27.11 19.70 -9.75
N GLU A 257 -27.22 18.65 -8.94
CA GLU A 257 -28.15 17.53 -9.11
C GLU A 257 -29.54 17.79 -8.52
N GLY A 258 -29.78 18.99 -7.95
CA GLY A 258 -31.05 19.35 -7.32
C GLY A 258 -31.29 18.70 -5.95
N VAL A 259 -30.23 18.18 -5.31
CA VAL A 259 -30.27 17.55 -3.99
C VAL A 259 -29.82 18.55 -2.93
N ASP A 260 -30.77 19.05 -2.12
CA ASP A 260 -30.45 19.90 -0.96
C ASP A 260 -30.18 19.03 0.28
N LYS A 261 -28.97 18.45 0.30
CA LYS A 261 -28.48 17.62 1.42
C LYS A 261 -27.15 18.18 1.94
N ARG A 262 -26.98 18.11 3.26
CA ARG A 262 -25.68 18.35 3.92
C ARG A 262 -24.94 17.05 4.09
N PHE A 263 -23.66 17.06 3.75
CA PHE A 263 -22.79 15.92 3.97
C PHE A 263 -22.45 15.75 5.45
N SER A 264 -22.52 14.52 5.96
CA SER A 264 -21.98 14.12 7.26
C SER A 264 -21.32 12.75 7.18
N LEU A 265 -20.76 12.27 8.28
CA LEU A 265 -20.22 10.90 8.38
C LEU A 265 -21.25 9.80 8.08
N GLU A 266 -22.56 10.09 8.15
CA GLU A 266 -23.60 9.15 7.77
C GLU A 266 -23.62 8.86 6.27
N ASP A 267 -23.06 9.76 5.45
CA ASP A 267 -22.94 9.58 4.00
C ASP A 267 -21.77 8.69 3.58
N PHE A 268 -20.96 8.26 4.53
CA PHE A 268 -19.95 7.23 4.37
C PHE A 268 -20.47 5.89 4.91
N GLY A 269 -20.34 4.84 4.10
CA GLY A 269 -20.48 3.46 4.58
C GLY A 269 -19.29 3.08 5.45
N TYR A 270 -18.09 3.49 5.02
CA TYR A 270 -16.84 3.28 5.75
C TYR A 270 -15.97 4.54 5.70
N MET A 271 -15.18 4.74 6.76
CA MET A 271 -14.16 5.78 6.81
C MET A 271 -12.82 5.15 7.17
N VAL A 272 -11.86 5.28 6.26
CA VAL A 272 -10.52 4.72 6.33
C VAL A 272 -9.52 5.86 6.48
N PHE A 273 -8.50 5.66 7.29
CA PHE A 273 -7.49 6.67 7.59
C PHE A 273 -6.09 6.10 7.37
N HIS A 274 -5.13 6.97 7.06
CA HIS A 274 -3.74 6.68 7.37
C HIS A 274 -3.65 6.36 8.88
N SER A 275 -3.04 5.23 9.22
CA SER A 275 -2.99 4.73 10.59
C SER A 275 -1.56 4.62 11.08
N PRO A 276 -0.98 5.69 11.67
CA PRO A 276 0.28 5.60 12.41
C PRO A 276 0.17 4.64 13.59
N TYR A 277 -0.99 4.68 14.27
CA TYR A 277 -1.39 3.75 15.31
C TYR A 277 -2.91 3.87 15.54
N CYS A 278 -3.53 2.79 15.99
CA CYS A 278 -4.99 2.66 16.04
C CYS A 278 -5.68 3.73 16.90
N LYS A 279 -5.05 4.17 18.00
CA LYS A 279 -5.63 5.21 18.87
C LYS A 279 -5.82 6.54 18.14
N LEU A 280 -4.89 6.94 17.28
CA LEU A 280 -5.03 8.19 16.51
C LEU A 280 -6.21 8.10 15.54
N VAL A 281 -6.44 6.94 14.94
CA VAL A 281 -7.60 6.73 14.06
C VAL A 281 -8.93 6.83 14.83
N GLN A 282 -9.00 6.27 16.03
CA GLN A 282 -10.16 6.43 16.91
C GLN A 282 -10.44 7.91 17.22
N LYS A 283 -9.38 8.68 17.54
CA LYS A 283 -9.48 10.13 17.76
C LYS A 283 -9.87 10.88 16.48
N SER A 284 -9.43 10.41 15.32
CA SER A 284 -9.70 11.02 14.02
C SER A 284 -11.18 10.94 13.66
N LEU A 285 -11.82 9.79 13.86
CA LEU A 285 -13.26 9.70 13.63
C LEU A 285 -14.05 10.57 14.63
N ALA A 286 -13.66 10.57 15.91
CA ALA A 286 -14.23 11.47 16.90
C ALA A 286 -14.10 12.95 16.50
N ARG A 287 -12.97 13.32 15.87
CA ARG A 287 -12.73 14.66 15.34
C ARG A 287 -13.67 15.01 14.19
N LEU A 288 -13.97 14.07 13.30
CA LEU A 288 -14.96 14.26 12.26
C LEU A 288 -16.39 14.42 12.83
N VAL A 289 -16.73 13.68 13.89
CA VAL A 289 -18.01 13.86 14.61
C VAL A 289 -18.11 15.25 15.24
N LEU A 290 -17.00 15.79 15.79
CA LEU A 290 -16.94 17.19 16.23
C LEU A 290 -17.17 18.15 15.07
N SER A 291 -16.55 17.91 13.90
CA SER A 291 -16.73 18.74 12.72
C SER A 291 -18.19 18.74 12.21
N ASP A 292 -18.86 17.59 12.26
CA ASP A 292 -20.28 17.48 11.93
C ASP A 292 -21.14 18.23 12.95
N PHE A 293 -20.90 18.00 14.25
CA PHE A 293 -21.57 18.69 15.35
C PHE A 293 -21.52 20.22 15.19
N LEU A 294 -20.33 20.79 15.06
CA LEU A 294 -20.12 22.24 14.94
C LEU A 294 -20.76 22.82 13.67
N SER A 295 -20.75 22.06 12.57
CA SER A 295 -21.34 22.50 11.29
C SER A 295 -22.87 22.46 11.26
N HIS A 296 -23.51 21.75 12.20
CA HIS A 296 -24.94 21.54 12.18
C HIS A 296 -25.66 22.68 12.94
N PRO A 297 -26.53 23.49 12.30
CA PRO A 297 -27.01 24.77 12.87
C PRO A 297 -27.94 24.59 14.09
N ARG A 298 -28.58 23.43 14.23
CA ARG A 298 -29.39 23.02 15.37
C ARG A 298 -29.19 21.54 15.64
N SER A 299 -27.98 21.15 16.02
CA SER A 299 -27.71 19.77 16.46
C SER A 299 -28.65 19.40 17.60
N ASN A 300 -29.43 18.34 17.45
CA ASN A 300 -30.21 17.77 18.54
C ASN A 300 -29.25 17.20 19.57
N THR A 301 -29.17 17.86 20.71
CA THR A 301 -28.31 17.45 21.84
C THR A 301 -29.12 16.81 22.98
N GLU A 302 -30.44 16.77 22.85
CA GLU A 302 -31.31 16.10 23.81
C GLU A 302 -31.37 14.59 23.54
N THR A 303 -31.38 14.21 22.25
CA THR A 303 -31.44 12.82 21.79
C THR A 303 -30.56 12.60 20.54
N GLY A 304 -30.11 11.37 20.30
CA GLY A 304 -29.30 11.01 19.13
C GLY A 304 -27.78 11.18 19.34
N PRO A 305 -26.98 11.25 18.26
CA PRO A 305 -25.53 11.09 18.31
C PRO A 305 -24.77 12.25 18.97
N PHE A 306 -25.42 13.40 19.18
CA PHE A 306 -24.82 14.56 19.85
C PHE A 306 -25.37 14.79 21.27
N SER A 307 -26.02 13.77 21.84
CA SER A 307 -26.61 13.88 23.17
C SER A 307 -25.57 14.16 24.24
N GLY A 308 -25.77 15.22 25.04
CA GLY A 308 -24.86 15.62 26.12
C GLY A 308 -23.60 16.38 25.68
N LEU A 309 -23.58 16.91 24.45
CA LEU A 309 -22.45 17.67 23.89
C LEU A 309 -22.67 19.19 23.84
N GLU A 310 -23.74 19.71 24.46
CA GLU A 310 -24.12 21.13 24.48
C GLU A 310 -22.98 22.04 24.94
N ALA A 311 -22.24 21.60 25.95
CA ALA A 311 -21.14 22.34 26.55
C ALA A 311 -20.01 22.64 25.53
N PHE A 312 -19.97 21.94 24.40
CA PHE A 312 -18.93 22.09 23.38
C PHE A 312 -19.39 22.91 22.16
N ARG A 313 -20.58 23.51 22.18
CA ARG A 313 -21.15 24.19 21.00
C ARG A 313 -20.32 25.38 20.50
N GLU A 314 -19.69 26.09 21.43
CA GLU A 314 -18.94 27.32 21.16
C GLU A 314 -17.42 27.10 21.10
N VAL A 315 -16.94 25.86 21.11
CA VAL A 315 -15.50 25.59 21.02
C VAL A 315 -15.00 25.89 19.62
N LYS A 316 -13.79 26.45 19.53
CA LYS A 316 -13.10 26.60 18.24
C LYS A 316 -12.31 25.34 17.91
N PRO A 317 -12.44 24.77 16.71
CA PRO A 317 -11.69 23.58 16.31
C PRO A 317 -10.18 23.70 16.59
N GLU A 318 -9.56 24.82 16.25
CA GLU A 318 -8.13 25.06 16.42
C GLU A 318 -7.66 25.07 17.89
N GLU A 319 -8.54 25.34 18.85
CA GLU A 319 -8.24 25.38 20.29
C GLU A 319 -8.43 23.99 20.95
N THR A 320 -8.86 22.97 20.20
CA THR A 320 -9.32 21.68 20.78
C THR A 320 -8.45 20.47 20.46
N TYR A 321 -7.35 20.61 19.70
CA TYR A 321 -6.51 19.47 19.29
C TYR A 321 -5.98 18.61 20.46
N PHE A 322 -5.74 19.23 21.62
CA PHE A 322 -5.28 18.56 22.83
C PHE A 322 -6.22 18.74 24.02
N ASN A 323 -7.45 19.23 23.79
CA ASN A 323 -8.44 19.37 24.86
C ASN A 323 -9.00 17.99 25.23
N ARG A 324 -8.64 17.51 26.43
CA ARG A 324 -9.00 16.17 26.90
C ARG A 324 -10.50 15.98 27.13
N ASP A 325 -11.23 17.03 27.45
CA ASP A 325 -12.67 16.93 27.70
C ASP A 325 -13.43 16.79 26.39
N VAL A 326 -13.05 17.57 25.38
CA VAL A 326 -13.54 17.42 24.00
C VAL A 326 -13.17 16.03 23.47
N GLU A 327 -11.91 15.62 23.58
CA GLU A 327 -11.48 14.29 23.12
C GLU A 327 -12.33 13.17 23.75
N LYS A 328 -12.47 13.14 25.08
CA LYS A 328 -13.25 12.11 25.78
C LYS A 328 -14.72 12.12 25.37
N ALA A 329 -15.34 13.31 25.30
CA ALA A 329 -16.75 13.44 24.97
C ALA A 329 -17.05 12.93 23.56
N PHE A 330 -16.24 13.34 22.58
CA PHE A 330 -16.45 12.94 21.19
C PHE A 330 -15.98 11.52 20.89
N MET A 331 -14.97 10.99 21.59
CA MET A 331 -14.64 9.57 21.53
C MET A 331 -15.79 8.70 22.05
N LYS A 332 -16.43 9.11 23.16
CA LYS A 332 -17.60 8.41 23.68
C LYS A 332 -18.77 8.48 22.70
N ALA A 333 -19.12 9.68 22.23
CA ALA A 333 -20.22 9.90 21.30
C ALA A 333 -20.05 9.16 19.95
N SER A 334 -18.80 9.00 19.48
CA SER A 334 -18.49 8.33 18.22
C SER A 334 -18.30 6.81 18.32
N THR A 335 -18.47 6.19 19.49
CA THR A 335 -18.12 4.77 19.72
C THR A 335 -18.83 3.83 18.74
N GLU A 336 -20.15 3.93 18.61
CA GLU A 336 -20.94 3.07 17.72
C GLU A 336 -20.56 3.28 16.25
N MET A 337 -20.41 4.55 15.84
CA MET A 337 -19.98 4.91 14.49
C MET A 337 -18.57 4.40 14.19
N PHE A 338 -17.66 4.42 15.18
CA PHE A 338 -16.33 3.87 15.05
C PHE A 338 -16.36 2.35 14.84
N ASP A 339 -17.14 1.64 15.66
CA ASP A 339 -17.30 0.19 15.54
C ASP A 339 -17.86 -0.20 14.15
N GLN A 340 -18.84 0.57 13.63
CA GLN A 340 -19.48 0.29 12.35
C GLN A 340 -18.64 0.69 11.13
N LYS A 341 -18.09 1.92 11.11
CA LYS A 341 -17.53 2.53 9.90
C LYS A 341 -16.01 2.43 9.80
N THR A 342 -15.30 2.23 10.92
CA THR A 342 -13.82 2.41 10.96
C THR A 342 -13.06 1.24 11.56
N LYS A 343 -13.56 0.59 12.62
CA LYS A 343 -12.81 -0.41 13.39
C LYS A 343 -12.32 -1.59 12.56
N ALA A 344 -13.14 -2.11 11.65
CA ALA A 344 -12.74 -3.19 10.76
C ALA A 344 -11.51 -2.79 9.90
N SER A 345 -11.38 -1.52 9.52
CA SER A 345 -10.21 -1.03 8.77
C SER A 345 -8.88 -1.16 9.54
N LEU A 346 -8.91 -1.35 10.86
CA LEU A 346 -7.71 -1.36 11.68
C LEU A 346 -7.05 -2.74 11.84
N LEU A 347 -7.57 -3.80 11.20
CA LEU A 347 -7.01 -5.15 11.32
C LEU A 347 -5.51 -5.17 11.00
N VAL A 348 -5.10 -4.73 9.81
CA VAL A 348 -3.68 -4.72 9.43
C VAL A 348 -2.87 -3.77 10.31
N SER A 349 -3.36 -2.56 10.58
CA SER A 349 -2.61 -1.59 11.38
C SER A 349 -2.35 -2.09 12.81
N ASN A 350 -3.36 -2.65 13.48
CA ASN A 350 -3.23 -3.22 14.81
C ASN A 350 -2.27 -4.42 14.86
N GLN A 351 -2.24 -5.21 13.78
CA GLN A 351 -1.50 -6.46 13.71
C GLN A 351 -0.12 -6.32 13.03
N ASN A 352 0.18 -5.21 12.37
CA ASN A 352 1.40 -5.03 11.60
C ASN A 352 2.14 -3.71 11.87
N GLY A 353 1.49 -2.74 12.51
CA GLY A 353 2.09 -1.44 12.77
C GLY A 353 1.85 -0.41 11.66
N ASN A 354 2.60 0.68 11.72
CA ASN A 354 2.58 1.72 10.71
C ASN A 354 3.38 1.27 9.49
N MET A 355 2.74 1.16 8.33
CA MET A 355 3.45 0.86 7.10
C MET A 355 3.90 2.12 6.35
N TYR A 356 3.65 3.35 6.85
CA TYR A 356 3.78 4.61 6.08
C TYR A 356 2.86 4.69 4.87
N THR A 357 3.37 4.88 3.64
CA THR A 357 2.54 5.08 2.44
C THR A 357 1.48 4.00 2.16
N PRO A 358 1.71 2.69 2.42
CA PRO A 358 0.70 1.65 2.27
C PRO A 358 -0.33 1.64 3.41
N SER A 359 -0.14 2.38 4.51
CA SER A 359 -0.96 2.24 5.73
C SER A 359 -2.46 2.46 5.49
N VAL A 360 -2.84 3.54 4.78
CA VAL A 360 -4.25 3.80 4.44
C VAL A 360 -4.84 2.70 3.56
N TYR A 361 -4.03 2.09 2.69
CA TYR A 361 -4.44 1.02 1.79
C TYR A 361 -4.48 -0.35 2.45
N GLY A 362 -3.62 -0.60 3.45
CA GLY A 362 -3.74 -1.73 4.35
C GLY A 362 -5.03 -1.66 5.18
N CYS A 363 -5.44 -0.44 5.54
CA CYS A 363 -6.74 -0.23 6.18
C CYS A 363 -7.92 -0.43 5.20
N LEU A 364 -7.80 -0.02 3.94
CA LEU A 364 -8.77 -0.35 2.89
C LEU A 364 -8.87 -1.88 2.68
N ALA A 365 -7.74 -2.57 2.56
CA ALA A 365 -7.67 -4.02 2.43
C ALA A 365 -8.33 -4.72 3.62
N SER A 366 -8.18 -4.18 4.83
CA SER A 366 -8.81 -4.69 6.05
C SER A 366 -10.35 -4.60 6.00
N VAL A 367 -10.92 -3.51 5.45
CA VAL A 367 -12.37 -3.40 5.25
C VAL A 367 -12.84 -4.47 4.26
N ILE A 368 -12.17 -4.60 3.12
CA ILE A 368 -12.54 -5.55 2.06
C ILE A 368 -12.47 -7.00 2.56
N ALA A 369 -11.41 -7.34 3.29
CA ALA A 369 -11.19 -8.69 3.81
C ALA A 369 -12.25 -9.18 4.81
N GLN A 370 -12.98 -8.27 5.46
CA GLN A 370 -13.90 -8.58 6.57
C GLN A 370 -15.37 -8.45 6.20
N HIS A 371 -15.71 -8.11 4.96
CA HIS A 371 -17.09 -7.93 4.52
C HIS A 371 -17.36 -8.69 3.23
N THR A 372 -18.59 -9.13 3.07
CA THR A 372 -19.04 -9.77 1.83
C THR A 372 -19.25 -8.73 0.74
N PRO A 373 -19.19 -9.13 -0.56
CA PRO A 373 -19.54 -8.24 -1.67
C PRO A 373 -20.90 -7.56 -1.50
N GLN A 374 -21.91 -8.29 -1.01
CA GLN A 374 -23.27 -7.75 -0.84
C GLN A 374 -23.34 -6.66 0.23
N HIS A 375 -22.49 -6.74 1.25
CA HIS A 375 -22.45 -5.73 2.30
C HIS A 375 -21.71 -4.47 1.85
N LEU A 376 -20.68 -4.63 1.00
CA LEU A 376 -19.92 -3.51 0.43
C LEU A 376 -20.63 -2.83 -0.75
N ALA A 377 -21.50 -3.54 -1.47
CA ALA A 377 -22.13 -3.06 -2.69
C ALA A 377 -22.78 -1.68 -2.53
N GLY A 378 -22.44 -0.74 -3.42
CA GLY A 378 -23.00 0.61 -3.42
C GLY A 378 -22.52 1.53 -2.30
N GLN A 379 -21.71 1.04 -1.36
CA GLN A 379 -21.19 1.86 -0.26
C GLN A 379 -20.24 2.93 -0.78
N ARG A 380 -20.16 4.04 -0.04
CA ARG A 380 -19.11 5.04 -0.19
C ARG A 380 -18.05 4.84 0.89
N ILE A 381 -16.81 4.64 0.48
CA ILE A 381 -15.66 4.53 1.37
C ILE A 381 -14.92 5.87 1.33
N GLY A 382 -14.87 6.58 2.45
CA GLY A 382 -14.01 7.75 2.62
C GLY A 382 -12.58 7.31 2.98
N LEU A 383 -11.57 7.96 2.39
CA LEU A 383 -10.16 7.70 2.66
C LEU A 383 -9.46 9.02 2.98
N PHE A 384 -8.90 9.13 4.18
CA PHE A 384 -8.03 10.21 4.57
C PHE A 384 -6.57 9.76 4.55
N SER A 385 -5.80 10.26 3.58
CA SER A 385 -4.35 10.05 3.50
C SER A 385 -3.63 11.30 4.00
N TYR A 386 -2.60 11.09 4.82
CA TYR A 386 -1.76 12.12 5.40
C TYR A 386 -0.30 11.70 5.27
N GLY A 387 0.58 12.67 5.00
CA GLY A 387 2.02 12.54 5.15
C GLY A 387 2.58 13.85 5.68
N SER A 388 3.44 13.76 6.70
CA SER A 388 4.09 14.91 7.35
C SER A 388 4.90 15.80 6.40
N GLY A 389 5.17 17.04 6.83
CA GLY A 389 5.79 18.08 6.01
C GLY A 389 4.91 19.26 5.56
N PHE A 390 3.58 19.20 5.44
CA PHE A 390 2.70 18.06 5.24
C PHE A 390 1.84 18.19 3.98
N ALA A 391 1.40 17.03 3.47
CA ALA A 391 0.42 16.87 2.41
C ALA A 391 -0.68 15.90 2.85
N ALA A 392 -1.94 16.25 2.61
CA ALA A 392 -3.07 15.44 2.99
C ALA A 392 -4.22 15.52 1.97
N THR A 393 -5.01 14.45 1.87
CA THR A 393 -6.24 14.45 1.09
C THR A 393 -7.28 13.52 1.69
N LEU A 394 -8.51 14.02 1.84
CA LEU A 394 -9.70 13.21 2.02
C LEU A 394 -10.37 13.04 0.65
N TYR A 395 -10.55 11.80 0.22
CA TYR A 395 -11.27 11.46 -1.01
C TYR A 395 -12.21 10.28 -0.77
N SER A 396 -12.97 9.87 -1.78
CA SER A 396 -13.86 8.73 -1.65
C SER A 396 -13.86 7.81 -2.87
N LEU A 397 -14.13 6.53 -2.57
CA LEU A 397 -14.39 5.49 -3.53
C LEU A 397 -15.86 5.08 -3.42
N ARG A 398 -16.47 4.80 -4.57
CA ARG A 398 -17.80 4.22 -4.69
C ARG A 398 -17.67 2.75 -5.07
N VAL A 399 -18.22 1.90 -4.23
CA VAL A 399 -18.22 0.45 -4.47
C VAL A 399 -19.28 0.14 -5.53
N SER A 400 -18.94 -0.73 -6.48
CA SER A 400 -19.87 -1.23 -7.49
C SER A 400 -21.12 -1.84 -6.84
N GLN A 401 -22.26 -1.70 -7.52
CA GLN A 401 -23.50 -2.37 -7.13
C GLN A 401 -23.50 -3.87 -7.50
N ASP A 402 -22.65 -4.27 -8.45
CA ASP A 402 -22.54 -5.66 -8.86
C ASP A 402 -21.73 -6.47 -7.84
N ALA A 403 -22.47 -7.21 -7.00
CA ALA A 403 -21.97 -8.14 -6.01
C ALA A 403 -22.30 -9.60 -6.38
N THR A 404 -22.51 -9.90 -7.67
CA THR A 404 -22.77 -11.26 -8.12
C THR A 404 -21.49 -12.12 -8.08
N PRO A 405 -21.60 -13.46 -7.93
CA PRO A 405 -20.43 -14.34 -7.99
C PRO A 405 -19.66 -14.17 -9.29
N GLY A 406 -18.34 -13.99 -9.21
CA GLY A 406 -17.45 -13.73 -10.35
C GLY A 406 -17.37 -12.28 -10.82
N SER A 407 -18.16 -11.37 -10.24
CA SER A 407 -18.04 -9.92 -10.47
C SER A 407 -16.66 -9.39 -10.05
N GLY A 408 -16.34 -8.16 -10.48
CA GLY A 408 -15.10 -7.49 -10.04
C GLY A 408 -15.01 -7.33 -8.52
N LEU A 409 -16.13 -7.04 -7.86
CA LEU A 409 -16.18 -6.87 -6.41
C LEU A 409 -16.01 -8.21 -5.69
N ASP A 410 -16.63 -9.28 -6.18
CA ASP A 410 -16.47 -10.63 -5.64
C ASP A 410 -15.02 -11.11 -5.72
N LYS A 411 -14.37 -10.93 -6.88
CA LYS A 411 -12.95 -11.24 -7.07
C LYS A 411 -12.04 -10.45 -6.13
N LEU A 412 -12.31 -9.15 -5.96
CA LEU A 412 -11.55 -8.31 -5.06
C LEU A 412 -11.69 -8.78 -3.60
N CYS A 413 -12.90 -9.07 -3.14
CA CYS A 413 -13.13 -9.61 -1.80
C CYS A 413 -12.46 -10.97 -1.60
N ALA A 414 -12.61 -11.88 -2.57
CA ALA A 414 -11.99 -13.20 -2.54
C ALA A 414 -10.45 -13.13 -2.49
N SER A 415 -9.84 -12.14 -3.14
CA SER A 415 -8.37 -11.96 -3.13
C SER A 415 -7.79 -11.58 -1.77
N LEU A 416 -8.63 -11.11 -0.83
CA LEU A 416 -8.22 -10.60 0.48
C LEU A 416 -8.87 -11.35 1.65
N CYS A 417 -9.73 -12.35 1.40
CA CYS A 417 -10.45 -13.06 2.46
C CYS A 417 -9.53 -13.85 3.41
N ASP A 418 -8.32 -14.19 2.96
CA ASP A 418 -7.30 -14.89 3.75
C ASP A 418 -6.40 -13.93 4.57
N LEU A 419 -6.64 -12.62 4.52
CA LEU A 419 -5.76 -11.60 5.10
C LEU A 419 -5.49 -11.83 6.59
N LYS A 420 -6.51 -12.18 7.36
CA LYS A 420 -6.34 -12.49 8.79
C LYS A 420 -5.50 -13.74 9.00
N ALA A 421 -5.74 -14.81 8.22
CA ALA A 421 -4.97 -16.05 8.31
C ALA A 421 -3.49 -15.80 7.97
N ARG A 422 -3.20 -14.98 6.96
CA ARG A 422 -1.83 -14.58 6.60
C ARG A 422 -1.13 -13.76 7.70
N LEU A 423 -1.87 -12.90 8.41
CA LEU A 423 -1.33 -12.15 9.55
C LEU A 423 -1.01 -13.08 10.73
N ASP A 424 -1.87 -14.05 10.98
CA ASP A 424 -1.74 -15.02 12.07
C ASP A 424 -0.70 -16.13 11.76
N SER A 425 -0.34 -16.34 10.49
CA SER A 425 0.69 -17.30 10.07
C SER A 425 2.12 -16.78 10.24
N ARG A 426 2.30 -15.51 10.64
CA ARG A 426 3.62 -14.92 10.85
C ARG A 426 4.30 -15.48 12.10
N ARG A 427 5.62 -15.45 12.11
CA ARG A 427 6.44 -15.85 13.24
C ARG A 427 6.55 -14.73 14.27
N LYS A 428 6.20 -15.02 15.53
CA LYS A 428 6.52 -14.13 16.66
C LYS A 428 8.03 -14.18 16.96
N VAL A 429 8.66 -13.02 17.07
CA VAL A 429 10.06 -12.84 17.46
C VAL A 429 10.12 -12.11 18.80
N SER A 430 11.07 -12.48 19.65
CA SER A 430 11.23 -11.84 20.97
C SER A 430 11.70 -10.39 20.83
N PRO A 431 11.36 -9.51 21.79
CA PRO A 431 11.84 -8.13 21.79
C PRO A 431 13.38 -7.98 21.73
N ALA A 432 14.13 -8.89 22.34
CA ALA A 432 15.59 -8.89 22.31
C ALA A 432 16.14 -9.14 20.89
N MET A 433 15.63 -10.17 20.21
CA MET A 433 16.01 -10.46 18.82
C MET A 433 15.55 -9.36 17.86
N PHE A 434 14.39 -8.76 18.11
CA PHE A 434 13.94 -7.57 17.37
C PHE A 434 14.91 -6.40 17.56
N ALA A 435 15.36 -6.12 18.79
CA ALA A 435 16.33 -5.07 19.06
C ALA A 435 17.68 -5.33 18.37
N GLU A 436 18.18 -6.57 18.40
CA GLU A 436 19.38 -6.99 17.65
C GLU A 436 19.21 -6.80 16.14
N ASN A 437 18.04 -7.13 15.60
CA ASN A 437 17.73 -6.92 14.19
C ASN A 437 17.72 -5.43 13.81
N MET A 438 17.14 -4.57 14.65
CA MET A 438 17.17 -3.11 14.44
C MET A 438 18.59 -2.57 14.50
N GLN A 439 19.44 -3.08 15.40
CA GLN A 439 20.85 -2.71 15.46
C GLN A 439 21.60 -3.13 14.19
N LEU A 440 21.41 -4.39 13.74
CA LEU A 440 22.00 -4.88 12.50
C LEU A 440 21.60 -4.00 11.30
N ARG A 441 20.33 -3.59 11.23
CA ARG A 441 19.83 -2.70 10.19
C ARG A 441 20.53 -1.33 10.21
N GLU A 442 20.71 -0.76 11.39
CA GLU A 442 21.45 0.50 11.56
C GLU A 442 22.90 0.36 11.11
N ASP A 443 23.58 -0.71 11.52
CA ASP A 443 24.98 -0.99 11.19
C ASP A 443 25.19 -1.24 9.69
N THR A 444 24.19 -1.80 9.00
CA THR A 444 24.29 -2.23 7.59
C THR A 444 23.68 -1.25 6.60
N HIS A 445 23.00 -0.18 7.05
CA HIS A 445 22.23 0.72 6.19
C HIS A 445 23.04 1.30 5.00
N HIS A 446 24.31 1.68 5.24
CA HIS A 446 25.23 2.20 4.21
C HIS A 446 26.36 1.23 3.82
N LEU A 447 26.29 -0.03 4.26
CA LEU A 447 27.41 -0.95 4.09
C LEU A 447 27.50 -1.50 2.67
N ALA A 448 28.68 -1.40 2.07
CA ALA A 448 29.03 -1.98 0.77
C ALA A 448 30.53 -2.36 0.74
N PRO A 449 30.91 -3.58 0.30
CA PRO A 449 30.03 -4.70 -0.05
C PRO A 449 29.38 -5.35 1.19
N TYR A 450 28.21 -5.97 1.00
CA TYR A 450 27.49 -6.68 2.06
C TYR A 450 26.69 -7.86 1.49
N VAL A 451 26.59 -8.93 2.26
CA VAL A 451 25.74 -10.10 1.97
C VAL A 451 24.80 -10.28 3.17
N PRO A 452 23.48 -10.12 2.99
CA PRO A 452 22.51 -10.35 4.06
C PRO A 452 22.64 -11.73 4.68
N GLN A 453 22.49 -11.79 6.00
CA GLN A 453 22.71 -12.97 6.83
C GLN A 453 21.40 -13.65 7.25
N GLY A 454 20.25 -12.97 7.19
CA GLY A 454 18.95 -13.54 7.51
C GLY A 454 18.64 -14.83 6.71
N ALA A 455 17.89 -15.74 7.31
CA ALA A 455 17.49 -16.99 6.67
C ALA A 455 16.41 -16.72 5.60
N VAL A 456 16.62 -17.26 4.39
CA VAL A 456 15.66 -17.08 3.27
C VAL A 456 14.41 -17.91 3.51
N GLU A 457 14.54 -19.04 4.21
CA GLU A 457 13.50 -19.98 4.58
C GLU A 457 12.47 -19.37 5.54
N GLU A 458 12.83 -18.29 6.25
CA GLU A 458 11.94 -17.58 7.15
C GLU A 458 10.99 -16.63 6.42
N LEU A 459 11.27 -16.25 5.17
CA LEU A 459 10.42 -15.38 4.36
C LEU A 459 9.16 -16.12 3.90
N PHE A 460 8.11 -15.43 3.48
CA PHE A 460 6.98 -16.12 2.83
C PHE A 460 7.37 -16.70 1.45
N PRO A 461 6.74 -17.80 0.99
CA PRO A 461 6.98 -18.31 -0.36
C PRO A 461 6.69 -17.24 -1.42
N GLY A 462 7.57 -17.13 -2.42
CA GLY A 462 7.45 -16.13 -3.48
C GLY A 462 7.92 -14.72 -3.10
N THR A 463 8.46 -14.51 -1.89
CA THR A 463 9.06 -13.23 -1.47
C THR A 463 10.38 -12.97 -2.21
N TRP A 464 10.51 -11.78 -2.80
CA TRP A 464 11.79 -11.26 -3.25
C TRP A 464 12.63 -10.79 -2.07
N HIS A 465 13.92 -11.08 -2.11
CA HIS A 465 14.88 -10.72 -1.07
C HIS A 465 16.21 -10.27 -1.65
N LEU A 466 16.90 -9.42 -0.91
CA LEU A 466 18.25 -8.95 -1.18
C LEU A 466 19.24 -10.12 -1.02
N THR A 467 20.05 -10.36 -2.05
CA THR A 467 21.09 -11.40 -2.02
C THR A 467 22.47 -10.82 -1.79
N ARG A 468 22.73 -9.61 -2.32
CA ARG A 468 24.04 -8.95 -2.27
C ARG A 468 23.91 -7.46 -2.50
N VAL A 469 24.76 -6.69 -1.81
CA VAL A 469 25.16 -5.33 -2.16
C VAL A 469 26.64 -5.38 -2.52
N ASP A 470 27.03 -5.00 -3.73
CA ASP A 470 28.44 -5.04 -4.14
C ASP A 470 29.22 -3.77 -3.75
N GLU A 471 30.52 -3.72 -4.06
CA GLU A 471 31.37 -2.57 -3.74
C GLU A 471 30.96 -1.25 -4.43
N LYS A 472 30.04 -1.30 -5.40
CA LYS A 472 29.47 -0.14 -6.10
C LYS A 472 28.02 0.12 -5.69
N HIS A 473 27.57 -0.43 -4.57
CA HIS A 473 26.21 -0.30 -4.04
C HIS A 473 25.12 -0.84 -4.98
N ARG A 474 25.47 -1.67 -5.96
CA ARG A 474 24.48 -2.35 -6.81
C ARG A 474 23.86 -3.46 -5.99
N ARG A 475 22.52 -3.50 -5.97
CA ARG A 475 21.72 -4.46 -5.21
C ARG A 475 21.22 -5.57 -6.13
N GLU A 476 21.45 -6.81 -5.73
CA GLU A 476 20.98 -8.01 -6.41
C GLU A 476 19.84 -8.65 -5.63
N TYR A 477 18.84 -9.18 -6.34
CA TYR A 477 17.65 -9.75 -5.74
C TYR A 477 17.36 -11.14 -6.31
N SER A 478 16.80 -12.01 -5.46
CA SER A 478 16.27 -13.31 -5.84
C SER A 478 14.89 -13.51 -5.24
N ARG A 479 14.12 -14.44 -5.79
CA ARG A 479 12.79 -14.79 -5.30
C ARG A 479 12.82 -16.14 -4.57
N ARG A 480 12.29 -16.20 -3.35
CA ARG A 480 12.09 -17.47 -2.62
C ARG A 480 11.16 -18.37 -3.44
N SER A 481 11.49 -19.66 -3.53
CA SER A 481 10.69 -20.63 -4.28
C SER A 481 9.29 -20.77 -3.66
N LEU A 482 8.29 -21.05 -4.52
CA LEU A 482 6.91 -21.30 -4.09
C LEU A 482 6.73 -22.71 -3.49
N ASN A 483 7.67 -23.62 -3.74
CA ASN A 483 7.55 -25.04 -3.41
C ASN A 483 8.26 -25.43 -2.10
N ASP A 484 8.91 -24.50 -1.41
CA ASP A 484 9.80 -24.81 -0.28
C ASP A 484 9.05 -25.24 1.00
N ASP A 485 7.72 -25.04 1.06
CA ASP A 485 6.87 -25.44 2.20
C ASP A 485 6.12 -26.77 1.97
N LEU A 486 6.37 -27.49 0.87
CA LEU A 486 5.84 -28.84 0.68
C LEU A 486 6.61 -29.82 1.59
N PRO A 487 5.95 -30.68 2.37
CA PRO A 487 6.62 -31.74 3.10
C PRO A 487 7.45 -32.59 2.13
N LEU A 488 8.73 -32.78 2.45
CA LEU A 488 9.57 -33.82 1.85
C LEU A 488 9.04 -35.19 2.27
N GLU A 489 7.92 -35.65 1.72
CA GLU A 489 7.54 -37.06 1.79
C GLU A 489 7.10 -37.58 0.43
N ALA A 490 7.99 -38.36 -0.16
CA ALA A 490 7.84 -39.80 -0.34
C ALA A 490 8.61 -40.19 -1.59
N GLY A 491 9.71 -40.92 -1.41
CA GLY A 491 10.37 -41.61 -2.50
C GLY A 491 9.33 -42.45 -3.25
N LEU A 492 8.99 -42.00 -4.46
CA LEU A 492 8.21 -42.79 -5.40
C LEU A 492 9.08 -43.97 -5.81
N VAL A 493 8.79 -45.08 -5.15
CA VAL A 493 9.11 -46.44 -5.57
C VAL A 493 8.72 -46.57 -7.04
N ASN A 494 9.73 -46.69 -7.89
CA ASN A 494 9.57 -47.08 -9.29
C ASN A 494 8.85 -48.44 -9.34
N SER A 495 7.60 -48.46 -9.76
CA SER A 495 6.99 -49.67 -10.33
C SER A 495 7.07 -49.56 -11.86
N THR A 496 7.93 -50.40 -12.40
CA THR A 496 8.10 -50.65 -13.82
C THR A 496 6.85 -51.29 -14.40
N THR A 497 6.22 -50.64 -15.37
CA THR A 497 5.61 -51.35 -16.51
C THR A 497 5.88 -50.57 -17.79
N ALA A 498 6.68 -51.19 -18.64
CA ALA A 498 7.04 -50.71 -19.96
C ALA A 498 5.83 -50.74 -20.90
N THR A 499 5.68 -49.72 -21.72
CA THR A 499 5.23 -49.88 -23.10
C THR A 499 5.95 -48.83 -23.95
N GLU A 500 6.72 -49.34 -24.90
CA GLU A 500 7.59 -48.60 -25.81
C GLU A 500 6.77 -47.76 -26.79
N HIS A 501 7.21 -46.52 -27.05
CA HIS A 501 7.09 -45.96 -28.39
C HIS A 501 8.25 -45.00 -28.72
N ILE A 502 8.85 -45.28 -29.86
CA ILE A 502 10.13 -44.81 -30.42
C ILE A 502 10.14 -43.29 -30.71
N PRO A 503 11.26 -42.56 -30.47
CA PRO A 503 11.42 -41.16 -30.84
C PRO A 503 12.00 -40.97 -32.25
N SER A 504 11.68 -39.84 -32.89
CA SER A 504 12.29 -39.38 -34.16
C SER A 504 12.88 -37.96 -34.02
N PRO A 505 13.87 -37.59 -34.85
CA PRO A 505 15.11 -37.02 -34.31
C PRO A 505 15.31 -35.51 -34.53
N VAL A 506 16.19 -34.98 -33.68
CA VAL A 506 16.73 -33.63 -33.57
C VAL A 506 17.34 -33.13 -34.90
N LYS A 507 16.96 -31.90 -35.31
CA LYS A 507 17.62 -31.14 -36.39
C LYS A 507 18.94 -30.52 -35.90
N LYS A 508 20.02 -30.82 -36.62
CA LYS A 508 21.38 -30.28 -36.45
C LYS A 508 21.46 -28.80 -36.88
N MET A 509 22.10 -27.97 -36.08
CA MET A 509 22.64 -26.67 -36.48
C MET A 509 23.98 -26.84 -37.23
N PRO A 510 24.28 -26.04 -38.28
CA PRO A 510 25.58 -26.07 -38.96
C PRO A 510 26.66 -25.25 -38.23
N ARG A 511 27.87 -25.80 -38.17
CA ARG A 511 29.11 -25.12 -37.75
C ARG A 511 29.67 -24.27 -38.90
N LEU A 512 30.13 -23.07 -38.60
CA LEU A 512 30.98 -22.24 -39.48
C LEU A 512 32.48 -22.54 -39.20
N PRO A 513 33.35 -22.53 -40.22
CA PRO A 513 34.76 -22.89 -40.07
C PRO A 513 35.64 -21.72 -39.63
N ALA A 514 36.62 -22.04 -38.78
CA ALA A 514 37.70 -21.16 -38.37
C ALA A 514 38.69 -20.95 -39.53
N SER A 515 39.15 -19.71 -39.72
CA SER A 515 40.32 -19.40 -40.55
C SER A 515 41.38 -18.71 -39.69
N THR A 516 42.57 -19.28 -39.77
CA THR A 516 43.82 -18.87 -39.16
C THR A 516 44.55 -17.88 -40.08
N ALA A 517 44.95 -16.72 -39.57
CA ALA A 517 46.05 -15.93 -40.13
C ALA A 517 46.76 -15.20 -38.97
N GLY A 518 48.08 -15.34 -38.91
CA GLY A 518 48.94 -14.84 -37.83
C GLY A 518 49.18 -13.32 -37.85
N PRO A 519 49.98 -12.81 -36.89
CA PRO A 519 50.02 -11.39 -36.57
C PRO A 519 51.11 -10.65 -37.37
N GLU A 520 50.75 -9.49 -37.94
CA GLU A 520 51.72 -8.46 -38.31
C GLU A 520 51.67 -7.32 -37.29
N ALA A 521 52.84 -7.02 -36.75
CA ALA A 521 53.10 -5.92 -35.83
C ALA A 521 53.29 -4.62 -36.61
N VAL A 522 52.57 -3.56 -36.22
CA VAL A 522 52.95 -2.18 -36.54
C VAL A 522 52.74 -1.30 -35.31
N THR A 523 53.85 -0.70 -34.89
CA THR A 523 54.06 0.28 -33.83
C THR A 523 53.66 1.69 -34.27
N VAL A 524 52.82 2.41 -33.50
CA VAL A 524 52.74 3.90 -33.42
C VAL A 524 52.12 4.27 -32.06
N SER A 525 52.92 4.65 -31.05
CA SER A 525 53.20 6.01 -30.55
C SER A 525 52.04 6.74 -29.86
N ASN A 526 52.28 7.07 -28.59
CA ASN A 526 51.50 7.94 -27.70
C ASN A 526 51.23 9.33 -28.31
N GLY A 527 50.09 9.91 -27.94
CA GLY A 527 49.80 11.34 -28.02
C GLY A 527 48.72 11.70 -27.01
N ASP A 528 49.09 12.53 -26.04
CA ASP A 528 48.21 13.21 -25.10
C ASP A 528 47.22 14.13 -25.82
N HIS A 529 45.95 14.13 -25.38
CA HIS A 529 45.15 15.34 -25.09
C HIS A 529 43.84 14.98 -24.39
#